data_AF-A0A3D0WNC8-F1
#
_entry.id   AF-A0A3D0WNC8-F1
#
_cell.length_a   1.000
_cell.length_b   1.000
_cell.length_c   1.000
_cell.angle_alpha   90.00
_cell.angle_beta   90.00
_cell.angle_gamma   90.00
#
_symmetry.space_group_name_H-M   'P 1'
#
loop_
_entity.id
_entity.type
_entity.pdbx_description
1 polymer ?
#
loop_
_entity_poly.entity_id
_entity_poly.type
_entity_poly.pdbx_seq_one_letter_code
_entity_poly.pdbx_strand_id
1 'polypeptide(L)'
;MRALIQEYMVSSQYFAPRGKERLMFLGEQIAQRHLSYNDRLIGIVGDAGSGKSSLIKGMFPGLELANDDDVIHSRKIMQVRSLSDDW
;
A
#
# COMPACT_ATOMS: atom_id res chain seq x y z
N MET A 1 -32.08 5.70 -6.08
CA MET A 1 -31.86 5.80 -4.62
C MET A 1 -30.34 5.68 -4.39
N ARG A 2 -29.63 6.78 -4.11
CA ARG A 2 -28.19 6.72 -3.85
C ARG A 2 -28.01 6.28 -2.40
N ALA A 3 -27.42 5.11 -2.17
CA ALA A 3 -27.01 4.71 -0.85
C ALA A 3 -26.04 5.79 -0.32
N LEU A 4 -26.40 6.45 0.77
CA LEU A 4 -25.48 7.27 1.54
C LEU A 4 -24.44 6.29 2.09
N ILE A 5 -23.29 6.18 1.41
CA ILE A 5 -22.13 5.45 1.93
C ILE A 5 -21.72 6.22 3.18
N GLN A 6 -22.03 5.67 4.34
CA GLN A 6 -21.48 6.18 5.58
C GLN A 6 -20.01 5.76 5.63
N GLU A 7 -19.13 6.68 5.26
CA GLU A 7 -17.68 6.50 5.42
C GLU A 7 -17.36 6.51 6.92
N TYR A 8 -17.27 5.32 7.51
CA TYR A 8 -16.71 5.19 8.85
C TYR A 8 -15.20 5.33 8.74
N MET A 9 -14.64 6.34 9.39
CA MET A 9 -13.18 6.45 9.55
C MET A 9 -12.73 5.38 10.55
N VAL A 10 -12.32 4.22 10.04
CA VAL A 10 -11.82 3.11 10.87
C VAL A 10 -10.34 3.35 11.15
N SER A 11 -9.99 3.62 12.40
CA SER A 11 -8.59 3.73 12.82
C SER A 11 -8.11 2.46 13.51
N SER A 12 -6.94 1.96 13.12
CA SER A 12 -6.25 0.86 13.80
C SER A 12 -4.84 1.30 14.20
N GLN A 13 -4.40 0.95 15.41
CA GLN A 13 -3.07 1.28 15.91
C GLN A 13 -2.20 0.04 16.03
N TYR A 14 -0.95 0.15 15.57
CA TYR A 14 0.05 -0.92 15.63
C TYR A 14 1.32 -0.39 16.29
N PHE A 15 1.93 -1.21 17.15
CA PHE A 15 3.26 -0.92 17.65
C PHE A 15 4.28 -1.22 16.55
N ALA A 16 5.09 -0.23 16.18
CA ALA A 16 6.15 -0.41 15.20
C ALA A 16 7.29 -1.26 15.80
N PRO A 17 7.49 -2.51 15.32
CA PRO A 17 8.53 -3.35 15.87
C PRO A 17 9.90 -2.90 15.36
N ARG A 18 10.93 -3.04 16.19
CA ARG A 18 12.31 -2.79 15.75
C ARG A 18 12.81 -3.92 14.86
N GLY A 19 13.47 -3.55 13.76
CA GLY A 19 14.12 -4.46 12.83
C GLY A 19 13.37 -4.60 11.50
N LYS A 20 14.13 -4.70 10.41
CA LYS A 20 13.60 -4.75 9.03
C LYS A 20 12.60 -5.90 8.85
N GLU A 21 12.95 -7.10 9.27
CA GLU A 21 12.11 -8.30 9.12
C GLU A 21 10.76 -8.16 9.81
N ARG A 22 10.75 -7.63 11.04
CA ARG A 22 9.52 -7.43 11.80
C ARG A 22 8.63 -6.35 11.19
N LEU A 23 9.22 -5.29 10.63
CA LEU A 23 8.48 -4.27 9.87
C LEU A 23 7.90 -4.84 8.57
N MET A 24 8.63 -5.72 7.88
CA MET A 24 8.09 -6.41 6.69
C MET A 24 6.90 -7.29 7.07
N PHE A 25 7.00 -8.07 8.14
CA PHE A 25 5.88 -8.88 8.65
C PHE A 25 4.68 -8.04 9.07
N LEU A 26 4.90 -6.90 9.75
CA LEU A 26 3.83 -5.97 10.09
C LEU A 26 3.14 -5.43 8.83
N GLY A 27 3.91 -5.10 7.79
CA GLY A 27 3.37 -4.63 6.51
C GLY A 27 2.43 -5.67 5.88
N GLU A 28 2.84 -6.94 5.84
CA GLU A 28 2.00 -8.02 5.34
C GLU A 28 0.66 -8.10 6.08
N GLN A 29 0.69 -8.03 7.41
CA GLN A 29 -0.52 -8.07 8.25
C GLN A 29 -1.44 -6.87 8.03
N ILE A 30 -0.88 -5.67 7.80
CA ILE A 30 -1.67 -4.47 7.49
C ILE A 30 -2.33 -4.62 6.12
N ALA A 31 -1.58 -5.08 5.11
CA ALA A 31 -2.11 -5.27 3.76
C ALA A 31 -3.28 -6.25 3.74
N GLN A 32 -3.14 -7.41 4.40
CA GLN A 32 -4.19 -8.45 4.45
C GLN A 32 -5.45 -8.00 5.20
N ARG A 33 -5.34 -7.10 6.18
CA ARG A 33 -6.47 -6.70 7.04
C ARG A 33 -7.20 -5.46 6.56
N HIS A 34 -6.48 -4.52 5.95
CA HIS A 34 -6.99 -3.17 5.69
C HIS A 34 -7.06 -2.78 4.23
N LEU A 35 -6.37 -3.49 3.34
CA LEU A 35 -6.40 -3.16 1.93
C LEU A 35 -7.42 -4.01 1.18
N SER A 36 -8.13 -3.34 0.30
CA SER A 36 -9.02 -3.91 -0.70
C SER A 36 -8.40 -3.78 -2.09
N TYR A 37 -8.75 -4.68 -3.00
CA TYR A 37 -8.30 -4.60 -4.40
C TYR A 37 -8.78 -3.31 -5.12
N ASN A 38 -9.80 -2.64 -4.58
CA ASN A 38 -10.32 -1.39 -5.11
C ASN A 38 -9.56 -0.15 -4.63
N ASP A 39 -8.63 -0.28 -3.68
CA ASP A 39 -7.85 0.83 -3.16
C ASP A 39 -6.83 1.28 -4.20
N ARG A 40 -6.90 2.57 -4.58
CA ARG A 40 -6.08 3.15 -5.65
C ARG A 40 -4.93 4.00 -5.15
N LEU A 41 -4.97 4.41 -3.88
CA LEU A 41 -4.01 5.32 -3.28
C LEU A 41 -3.80 4.95 -1.82
N ILE A 42 -2.53 4.86 -1.43
CA ILE A 42 -2.12 4.61 -0.05
C ILE A 42 -1.07 5.66 0.31
N GLY A 43 -1.34 6.44 1.35
CA GLY A 43 -0.40 7.42 1.90
C GLY A 43 0.35 6.84 3.09
N ILE A 44 1.68 6.92 3.08
CA ILE A 44 2.54 6.52 4.20
C ILE A 44 3.40 7.71 4.60
N VAL A 45 3.20 8.20 5.82
CA VAL A 45 3.82 9.41 6.33
C VAL A 45 4.75 9.10 7.50
N GLY A 46 5.88 9.80 7.57
CA GLY A 46 6.82 9.71 8.67
C GLY A 46 8.21 10.19 8.28
N ASP A 47 9.08 10.39 9.27
CA ASP A 47 10.42 10.95 9.06
C ASP A 47 11.36 10.06 8.21
N ALA A 48 12.46 10.64 7.75
CA ALA A 48 13.53 9.88 7.10
C ALA A 48 14.07 8.80 8.06
N GLY A 49 14.29 7.59 7.54
CA GLY A 49 14.76 6.46 8.36
C GLY A 49 13.71 5.80 9.26
N SER A 50 12.45 6.26 9.26
CA SER A 50 11.38 5.68 10.10
C SER A 50 10.93 4.25 9.71
N GLY A 51 11.45 3.72 8.60
CA GLY A 51 11.15 2.36 8.14
C GLY A 51 10.03 2.26 7.10
N LYS A 52 9.54 3.38 6.54
CA LYS A 52 8.50 3.43 5.51
C LYS A 52 8.73 2.42 4.36
N SER A 53 9.93 2.42 3.79
CA SER A 53 10.28 1.53 2.67
C SER A 53 10.24 0.04 3.07
N SER A 54 10.63 -0.29 4.30
CA SER A 54 10.55 -1.67 4.81
C SER A 54 9.10 -2.08 5.02
N LEU A 55 8.25 -1.18 5.51
CA LEU A 55 6.82 -1.41 5.66
C LEU A 55 6.14 -1.64 4.31
N ILE A 56 6.43 -0.79 3.32
CA ILE A 56 5.88 -0.93 1.95
C ILE A 56 6.29 -2.27 1.33
N LYS A 57 7.55 -2.68 1.47
CA LYS A 57 8.03 -3.98 0.97
C LYS A 57 7.34 -5.16 1.65
N GLY A 58 6.93 -5.00 2.91
CA GLY A 58 6.10 -5.97 3.61
C GLY A 58 4.66 -6.02 3.08
N MET A 59 4.07 -4.86 2.83
CA MET A 59 2.71 -4.73 2.30
C MET A 59 2.59 -5.24 0.86
N PHE A 60 3.62 -5.00 0.04
CA PHE A 60 3.67 -5.35 -1.38
C PHE A 60 4.97 -6.09 -1.71
N PRO A 61 5.05 -7.41 -1.44
CA PRO A 61 6.22 -8.21 -1.77
C PRO A 61 6.54 -8.13 -3.27
N GLY A 62 7.81 -7.89 -3.60
CA GLY A 62 8.26 -7.74 -5.00
C GLY A 62 8.07 -6.34 -5.60
N LEU A 63 7.51 -5.38 -4.85
CA LEU A 63 7.44 -3.99 -5.29
C LEU A 63 8.82 -3.33 -5.24
N GLU A 64 9.29 -2.88 -6.40
CA GLU A 64 10.47 -2.02 -6.52
C GLU A 64 10.08 -0.57 -6.25
N LEU A 65 10.70 0.03 -5.24
CA LEU A 65 10.51 1.44 -4.92
C LEU A 65 11.38 2.29 -5.86
N ALA A 66 10.74 3.16 -6.65
CA ALA A 66 11.44 4.25 -7.32
C ALA A 66 11.60 5.40 -6.32
N ASN A 67 12.76 6.04 -6.31
CA ASN A 67 12.90 7.34 -5.63
C ASN A 67 12.21 8.41 -6.49
N ASP A 68 11.68 9.45 -5.83
CA ASP A 68 10.83 10.49 -6.43
C ASP A 68 11.43 11.22 -7.66
N ASP A 69 12.74 11.13 -7.91
CA ASP A 69 13.39 11.77 -9.06
C ASP A 69 13.18 11.02 -10.38
N ASP A 70 12.82 9.73 -10.33
CA ASP A 70 12.51 8.94 -11.53
C ASP A 70 11.00 8.81 -11.70
N VAL A 71 10.44 9.77 -12.45
CA VAL A 71 9.21 9.72 -13.25
C VAL A 71 8.31 8.53 -12.94
N ILE A 72 7.13 8.81 -12.35
CA ILE A 72 6.03 7.85 -12.16
C ILE A 72 5.92 6.91 -13.37
N HIS A 73 6.26 5.63 -13.18
CA HIS A 73 6.19 4.62 -14.23
C HIS A 73 4.75 4.16 -14.43
N SER A 74 3.94 5.00 -15.09
CA SER A 74 2.54 4.74 -15.43
C SER A 74 2.33 3.40 -16.15
N ARG A 75 3.36 2.88 -16.84
CA ARG A 75 3.30 1.60 -17.56
C ARG A 75 3.06 0.37 -16.69
N LYS A 76 3.50 0.34 -15.42
CA LYS A 76 3.33 -0.87 -14.57
C LYS A 76 1.97 -0.95 -13.88
N ILE A 77 1.32 0.19 -13.63
CA ILE A 77 -0.01 0.23 -12.98
C ILE A 77 -1.14 -0.01 -14.00
N MET A 78 -0.93 0.35 -15.27
CA MET A 78 -1.97 0.27 -16.30
C MET A 78 -2.15 -1.13 -16.91
N GLN A 79 -1.16 -2.03 -16.82
CA GLN A 79 -1.24 -3.37 -17.41
C GLN A 79 -2.19 -4.34 -16.71
N VAL A 80 -2.54 -4.09 -15.44
CA VAL A 80 -3.54 -4.91 -14.72
C VAL A 80 -4.96 -4.58 -15.22
N ARG A 81 -5.18 -3.40 -15.79
CA ARG A 81 -6.51 -2.98 -16.28
C ARG A 81 -6.83 -3.42 -17.71
N SER A 82 -5.83 -3.70 -18.55
CA SER A 82 -6.07 -4.07 -19.94
C SER A 82 -6.41 -5.55 -20.15
N LEU A 83 -6.35 -6.39 -19.10
CA LEU A 83 -6.68 -7.82 -19.19
C LEU A 83 -8.15 -8.13 -18.84
N SER A 84 -8.91 -7.15 -18.32
CA SER A 84 -10.32 -7.33 -17.95
C SER A 84 -11.32 -6.83 -18.98
N ASP A 85 -10.83 -6.22 -20.07
CA ASP A 85 -11.69 -5.65 -21.14
C ASP A 85 -11.70 -6.50 -22.42
N ASP A 86 -10.98 -7.63 -22.42
CA ASP A 86 -11.07 -8.65 -23.46
C ASP A 86 -11.75 -9.90 -22.87
N TRP A 87 -12.90 -10.28 -23.43
CA TRP A 87 -13.82 -11.41 -23.15
C TRP A 87 -15.07 -11.11 -22.31
#